data_AF-A0A0F9SQW4-F1
#
_entry.id   AF-A0A0F9SQW4-F1
#
_cell.length_a   1.000
_cell.length_b   1.000
_cell.length_c   1.000
_cell.angle_alpha   90.00
_cell.angle_beta   90.00
_cell.angle_gamma   90.00
#
_symmetry.space_group_name_H-M   'P 1'
#
loop_
_entity.id
_entity.type
_entity.pdbx_description
1 polymer ?
#
loop_
_entity_poly.entity_id
_entity_poly.type
_entity_poly.pdbx_seq_one_letter_code
_entity_poly.pdbx_strand_id
1 'polypeptide(L)'
;MKTATYNKKGGGKVTVEYDENAPCVICGEPVVEASMGGTAVCPSCDCGNCRYCGEKFLTGREATKEECQRVIREHVRQCKVNQNPPEPS
;
A
#
# COMPACT_ATOMS: atom_id res chain seq x y z
N MET A 1 -7.93 13.69 -6.77
CA MET A 1 -9.07 12.96 -6.17
C MET A 1 -9.50 11.90 -7.17
N LYS A 2 -9.66 10.66 -6.70
CA LYS A 2 -9.99 9.48 -7.52
C LYS A 2 -11.22 8.76 -6.96
N THR A 3 -11.81 7.91 -7.79
CA THR A 3 -12.94 7.04 -7.41
C THR A 3 -12.55 5.57 -7.53
N ALA A 4 -12.98 4.77 -6.57
CA ALA A 4 -12.88 3.31 -6.62
C ALA A 4 -14.27 2.69 -6.50
N THR A 5 -14.58 1.71 -7.35
CA THR A 5 -15.87 1.01 -7.33
C THR A 5 -15.68 -0.41 -6.83
N TYR A 6 -16.40 -0.78 -5.77
CA TYR A 6 -16.37 -2.10 -5.14
C TYR A 6 -17.72 -2.80 -5.26
N ASN A 7 -17.70 -4.12 -5.41
CA ASN A 7 -18.93 -4.92 -5.33
C ASN A 7 -19.23 -5.20 -3.85
N LYS A 8 -20.46 -4.92 -3.41
CA LYS A 8 -20.88 -5.24 -2.04
C LYS A 8 -21.18 -6.73 -1.92
N LYS A 9 -20.82 -7.32 -0.78
CA LYS A 9 -21.24 -8.68 -0.43
C LYS A 9 -22.76 -8.67 -0.23
N GLY A 10 -23.51 -9.36 -1.10
CA GLY A 10 -24.98 -9.29 -1.16
C GLY A 10 -25.55 -8.62 -2.42
N GLY A 11 -24.69 -8.15 -3.34
CA GLY A 11 -25.10 -7.52 -4.59
C GLY A 11 -25.05 -5.99 -4.54
N GLY A 12 -24.95 -5.37 -5.72
CA GLY A 12 -24.80 -3.92 -5.88
C GLY A 12 -23.34 -3.45 -5.84
N LYS A 13 -23.14 -2.18 -6.21
CA LYS A 13 -21.83 -1.51 -6.29
C LYS A 13 -21.78 -0.34 -5.30
N VAL A 14 -20.61 -0.09 -4.73
CA VAL A 14 -20.30 1.12 -3.97
C VAL A 14 -19.17 1.86 -4.64
N THR A 15 -19.37 3.14 -4.90
CA THR A 15 -18.31 4.03 -5.38
C THR A 15 -17.84 4.87 -4.21
N VAL A 16 -16.53 4.91 -3.99
CA VAL A 16 -15.89 5.67 -2.92
C VAL A 16 -14.94 6.67 -3.55
N GLU A 17 -15.07 7.94 -3.18
CA GLU A 17 -14.12 8.99 -3.50
C GLU A 17 -12.98 9.01 -2.47
N TYR A 18 -11.75 9.17 -2.94
CA TYR A 18 -10.58 9.25 -2.09
C TYR A 18 -9.51 10.16 -2.68
N ASP A 19 -8.68 10.73 -1.81
CA ASP A 19 -7.52 11.51 -2.22
C ASP A 19 -6.34 10.57 -2.49
N GLU A 20 -5.83 10.60 -3.70
CA GLU A 20 -4.69 9.76 -4.13
C GLU A 20 -3.36 10.19 -3.50
N ASN A 21 -3.33 11.40 -2.95
CA ASN A 21 -2.18 11.92 -2.21
C ASN A 21 -2.31 11.70 -0.70
N ALA A 22 -3.45 11.17 -0.22
CA ALA A 22 -3.60 10.87 1.19
C ALA A 22 -2.58 9.82 1.62
N PRO A 23 -1.91 10.00 2.78
CA PRO A 23 -0.94 9.04 3.26
C PRO A 23 -1.61 7.75 3.71
N CYS A 24 -1.09 6.61 3.25
CA CYS A 24 -1.50 5.28 3.67
C CYS A 24 -1.45 5.16 5.19
N VAL A 25 -2.51 4.63 5.78
CA VAL A 25 -2.61 4.51 7.25
C VAL A 25 -1.55 3.58 7.84
N ILE A 26 -1.03 2.65 7.03
CA ILE A 26 -0.01 1.65 7.41
C ILE A 26 1.41 2.20 7.19
N CYS A 27 1.77 2.52 5.94
CA CYS A 27 3.15 2.85 5.55
C CYS A 27 3.40 4.35 5.28
N GLY A 28 2.35 5.17 5.26
CA GLY A 28 2.44 6.62 5.05
C GLY A 28 2.67 7.06 3.60
N GLU A 29 2.90 6.12 2.67
CA GLU A 29 3.00 6.42 1.24
C GLU A 29 1.66 6.84 0.63
N PRO A 30 1.63 7.65 -0.43
CA PRO A 30 0.40 8.06 -1.08
C PRO A 30 -0.42 6.86 -1.56
N VAL A 31 -1.73 6.89 -1.33
CA VAL A 31 -2.68 5.89 -1.82
C VAL A 31 -2.97 6.16 -3.30
N VAL A 32 -1.97 5.96 -4.16
CA VAL A 32 -2.03 6.26 -5.61
C VAL A 32 -3.16 5.52 -6.36
N GLU A 33 -3.59 4.38 -5.83
CA GLU A 33 -4.70 3.54 -6.28
C GLU A 33 -5.34 2.82 -5.06
N ALA A 34 -6.58 2.38 -5.20
CA ALA A 34 -7.23 1.53 -4.23
C ALA A 34 -6.56 0.14 -4.16
N SER A 35 -6.23 -0.32 -2.95
CA SER A 35 -5.72 -1.67 -2.67
C SER A 35 -6.86 -2.64 -2.32
N MET A 36 -6.53 -3.93 -2.19
CA MET A 36 -7.39 -4.94 -1.54
C MET A 36 -7.84 -4.52 -0.13
N GLY A 37 -7.07 -3.65 0.54
CA GLY A 37 -7.40 -3.01 1.82
C GLY A 37 -8.35 -1.81 1.75
N GLY A 38 -8.79 -1.41 0.55
CA GLY A 38 -9.62 -0.23 0.33
C GLY A 38 -8.83 1.02 -0.04
N THR A 39 -9.47 2.19 0.09
CA THR A 39 -8.95 3.50 -0.33
C THR A 39 -8.04 4.19 0.69
N ALA A 40 -7.84 3.59 1.88
CA ALA A 40 -6.97 4.10 2.93
C ALA A 40 -5.58 3.43 2.95
N VAL A 41 -5.39 2.41 2.13
CA VAL A 41 -4.18 1.58 2.09
C VAL A 41 -3.59 1.64 0.70
N CYS A 42 -2.29 1.90 0.60
CA CYS A 42 -1.62 1.92 -0.70
C CYS A 42 -1.38 0.50 -1.22
N PRO A 43 -1.32 0.31 -2.55
CA PRO A 43 -1.05 -0.99 -3.18
C PRO A 43 0.32 -1.56 -2.79
N SER A 44 1.28 -0.71 -2.45
CA SER A 44 2.67 -1.07 -2.19
C SER A 44 2.82 -1.98 -0.95
N CYS A 45 2.09 -1.63 0.12
CA CYS A 45 2.18 -2.34 1.41
C CYS A 45 0.97 -3.23 1.69
N ASP A 46 -0.07 -3.22 0.84
CA ASP A 46 -1.23 -4.14 0.85
C ASP A 46 -1.60 -4.72 2.24
N CYS A 47 -2.00 -3.83 3.16
CA CYS A 47 -2.36 -4.16 4.54
C CYS A 47 -1.24 -4.81 5.38
N GLY A 48 0.00 -4.34 5.25
CA GLY A 48 1.15 -4.91 5.94
C GLY A 48 1.80 -6.10 5.23
N ASN A 49 1.53 -6.30 3.94
CA ASN A 49 2.21 -7.27 3.08
C ASN A 49 2.87 -6.55 1.90
N CYS A 50 4.14 -6.82 1.64
CA CYS A 50 4.79 -6.31 0.45
C CYS A 50 4.11 -6.90 -0.80
N ARG A 51 3.52 -6.07 -1.65
CA ARG A 51 2.86 -6.54 -2.88
C ARG A 51 3.84 -7.17 -3.89
N TYR A 52 5.12 -6.85 -3.78
CA TYR A 52 6.15 -7.30 -4.71
C TYR A 52 6.67 -8.70 -4.37
N CYS A 53 7.07 -8.93 -3.12
CA CYS A 53 7.66 -10.21 -2.69
C CYS A 53 6.74 -11.06 -1.80
N GLY A 54 5.59 -10.52 -1.36
CA GLY A 54 4.66 -11.19 -0.46
C GLY A 54 5.09 -11.19 1.01
N GLU A 55 6.19 -10.52 1.36
CA GLU A 55 6.71 -10.50 2.73
C GLU A 55 5.76 -9.76 3.68
N LYS A 56 5.53 -10.34 4.86
CA LYS A 56 4.71 -9.74 5.91
C LYS A 56 5.54 -8.78 6.74
N PHE A 57 5.12 -7.53 6.79
CA PHE A 57 5.67 -6.55 7.70
C PHE A 57 5.10 -6.77 9.10
N LEU A 58 5.93 -7.31 9.99
CA LEU A 58 5.60 -7.40 11.41
C LEU A 58 5.59 -5.99 12.00
N THR A 59 4.40 -5.39 12.09
CA THR A 59 4.18 -4.19 12.91
C THR A 59 4.13 -4.63 14.37
N GLY A 60 5.31 -4.81 14.97
CA GLY A 60 5.43 -5.13 16.39
C GLY A 60 4.80 -4.03 17.24
N ARG A 61 4.16 -4.39 18.36
CA ARG A 61 3.51 -3.43 19.29
C ARG A 61 4.48 -2.41 19.91
N GLU A 62 5.78 -2.65 19.81
CA GLU A 62 6.84 -1.83 20.40
C GLU A 62 7.44 -0.82 19.41
N ALA A 63 7.17 -0.94 18.11
CA ALA A 63 7.67 0.01 17.12
C ALA A 63 6.71 1.19 16.97
N THR A 64 7.26 2.40 16.88
CA THR A 64 6.46 3.58 16.55
C THR A 64 5.93 3.46 15.12
N LYS A 65 4.81 4.15 14.85
CA LYS A 65 4.23 4.21 13.50
C LYS A 65 5.27 4.64 12.47
N GLU A 66 6.06 5.66 12.77
CA GLU A 66 7.09 6.21 11.87
C GLU A 66 8.20 5.20 11.57
N GLU A 67 8.63 4.41 12.55
CA GLU A 67 9.61 3.34 12.36
C GLU A 67 9.08 2.25 11.43
N CYS A 68 7.84 1.77 11.67
CA CYS A 68 7.20 0.81 10.79
C CYS A 68 7.08 1.36 9.36
N GLN A 69 6.65 2.63 9.23
CA GLN A 69 6.55 3.28 7.93
C GLN A 69 7.88 3.33 7.20
N ARG A 70 8.97 3.69 7.89
CA ARG A 70 10.32 3.75 7.31
C ARG A 70 10.78 2.38 6.80
N VAL A 71 10.65 1.34 7.62
CA VAL A 71 11.05 -0.03 7.25
C VAL A 71 10.26 -0.53 6.03
N ILE A 72 8.95 -0.32 6.03
CA ILE A 72 8.08 -0.73 4.92
C ILE A 72 8.47 0.02 3.64
N ARG A 73 8.67 1.34 3.71
CA ARG A 73 9.05 2.15 2.54
C ARG A 73 10.38 1.71 1.96
N GLU A 74 11.38 1.49 2.81
CA GLU A 74 12.70 1.05 2.40
C GLU A 74 12.65 -0.32 1.71
N HIS A 75 11.98 -1.29 2.33
CA HIS A 75 11.80 -2.63 1.76
C HIS A 75 11.09 -2.57 0.40
N VAL A 76 9.95 -1.86 0.31
CA VAL A 76 9.18 -1.78 -0.94
C VAL A 76 10.00 -1.09 -2.02
N ARG A 77 10.75 -0.03 -1.70
CA ARG A 77 11.65 0.63 -2.64
C ARG A 77 12.69 -0.34 -3.18
N GLN A 78 13.27 -1.17 -2.32
CA GLN A 78 14.26 -2.15 -2.73
C GLN A 78 13.67 -3.28 -3.59
N CYS A 79 12.48 -3.79 -3.23
CA CYS A 79 11.77 -4.77 -4.05
C CYS A 79 11.40 -4.23 -5.44
N LYS A 80 11.01 -2.95 -5.56
CA LYS A 80 10.74 -2.33 -6.86
C LYS A 80 11.97 -2.33 -7.78
N VAL A 81 13.14 -1.99 -7.23
CA VAL A 81 14.41 -2.01 -7.96
C VAL A 81 14.81 -3.43 -8.34
N ASN A 82 14.63 -4.41 -7.44
CA ASN A 82 14.98 -5.80 -7.74
C ASN A 82 14.06 -6.43 -8.81
N GLN A 83 12.80 -6.04 -8.89
CA GLN A 83 11.88 -6.53 -9.93
C GLN A 83 12.04 -5.82 -11.28
N ASN A 84 12.56 -4.59 -11.28
CA ASN A 84 12.90 -3.84 -12.49
C ASN A 84 14.35 -3.38 -12.38
N PRO A 85 15.33 -4.30 -12.55
CA PRO A 85 16.72 -3.91 -12.50
C PRO A 85 16.97 -2.86 -13.59
N PRO A 86 17.75 -1.80 -13.32
CA PRO A 86 18.13 -0.85 -14.35
C PRO A 86 18.82 -1.59 -15.50
N GLU A 87 18.38 -1.36 -16.73
CA GLU A 87 19.03 -1.94 -17.90
C GLU A 87 20.52 -1.54 -17.89
N PRO A 88 21.45 -2.48 -18.11
CA PRO A 88 22.86 -2.14 -18.19
C PRO A 88 23.05 -1.18 -19.37
N SER A 89 23.62 -0.01 -19.09
CA SER A 89 23.98 1.02 -20.08
C SER A 89 25.12 0.58 -20.99
#